data_AF-K0IKD7-F1
#
_entry.id   AF-K0IKD7-F1
#
_cell.length_a   1.000
_cell.length_b   1.000
_cell.length_c   1.000
_cell.angle_alpha   90.00
_cell.angle_beta   90.00
_cell.angle_gamma   90.00
#
_symmetry.space_group_name_H-M   'P 1'
#
loop_
_entity.id
_entity.type
_entity.pdbx_description
1 polymer ?
#
loop_
_entity_poly.entity_id
_entity_poly.type
_entity_poly.pdbx_seq_one_letter_code
_entity_poly.pdbx_strand_id
1 'polypeptide(L)'
;MPITLATLQSKIHSEVQNLTNAQLIKDYDGFHEINRISESRRKNNLKGITYYAKWLSVTYPSMTFYDVKNRELHILPFLNGYRKTAKDDPEEKWVITCNDYRSRLIHFFRWLHNVKIKGRASDEVPLDDWKTPKFVRIKKQKTKRKNTYSIS
;
A
#
# COMPACT_ATOMS: atom_id res chain seq x y z
N MET A 1 12.08 20.68 -5.15
CA MET A 1 12.65 19.89 -4.04
C MET A 1 11.93 18.55 -3.94
N PRO A 2 12.64 17.43 -3.71
CA PRO A 2 12.00 16.14 -3.48
C PRO A 2 11.14 16.20 -2.19
N ILE A 3 9.95 15.60 -2.23
CA ILE A 3 9.06 15.54 -1.07
C ILE A 3 9.76 14.74 0.05
N THR A 4 9.88 15.35 1.23
CA THR A 4 10.46 14.74 2.43
C THR A 4 9.43 13.87 3.16
N LEU A 5 9.88 12.99 4.05
CA LEU A 5 8.96 12.23 4.90
C LEU A 5 8.10 13.16 5.78
N ALA A 6 8.71 14.19 6.37
CA ALA A 6 8.02 15.18 7.20
C ALA A 6 6.88 15.90 6.44
N THR A 7 7.12 16.30 5.19
CA THR A 7 6.07 16.91 4.36
C THR A 7 4.94 15.94 4.05
N LEU A 8 5.22 14.65 3.93
CA LEU A 8 4.17 13.64 3.69
C LEU A 8 3.35 13.39 4.94
N GLN A 9 4.01 13.27 6.10
CA GLN A 9 3.35 13.10 7.40
C GLN A 9 2.39 14.26 7.73
N SER A 10 2.81 15.50 7.47
CA SER A 10 1.97 16.68 7.73
C SER A 10 0.72 16.75 6.85
N LYS A 11 0.76 16.14 5.66
CA LYS A 11 -0.35 16.13 4.69
C LYS A 11 -1.35 15.00 4.86
N ILE A 12 -1.11 14.02 5.73
CA ILE A 12 -1.99 12.85 5.87
C ILE A 12 -3.45 13.26 6.13
N HIS A 13 -3.69 14.18 7.07
CA HIS A 13 -5.05 14.61 7.41
C HIS A 13 -5.73 15.46 6.33
N SER A 14 -4.97 16.20 5.52
CA SER A 14 -5.54 17.00 4.43
C SER A 14 -5.78 16.16 3.17
N GLU A 15 -5.02 15.09 2.96
CA GLU A 15 -5.18 14.21 1.79
C GLU A 15 -6.17 13.05 2.02
N VAL A 16 -6.41 12.66 3.28
CA VAL A 16 -7.30 11.56 3.65
C VAL A 16 -8.48 12.09 4.45
N GLN A 17 -9.63 12.21 3.79
CA GLN A 17 -10.86 12.77 4.39
C GLN A 17 -11.38 11.95 5.57
N ASN A 18 -11.25 10.62 5.52
CA ASN A 18 -11.67 9.76 6.61
C ASN A 18 -10.64 9.80 7.75
N LEU A 19 -11.02 10.42 8.88
CA LEU A 19 -10.15 10.63 10.03
C LEU A 19 -9.61 9.32 10.63
N THR A 20 -10.41 8.24 10.61
CA THR A 20 -9.99 6.92 11.07
C THR A 20 -8.86 6.37 10.19
N ASN A 21 -9.00 6.49 8.86
CA ASN A 21 -7.95 6.08 7.93
C ASN A 21 -6.70 6.93 8.07
N ALA A 22 -6.85 8.25 8.24
CA ALA A 22 -5.73 9.16 8.49
C ALA A 22 -4.95 8.76 9.76
N GLN A 23 -5.66 8.45 10.85
CA GLN A 23 -5.04 8.00 12.09
C GLN A 23 -4.33 6.65 11.91
N LEU A 24 -4.94 5.70 11.21
CA LEU A 24 -4.32 4.39 10.93
C LEU A 24 -3.04 4.51 10.10
N ILE A 25 -2.95 5.47 9.18
CA ILE A 25 -1.73 5.73 8.41
C ILE A 25 -0.63 6.28 9.32
N LYS A 26 -0.96 7.19 10.25
CA LYS A 26 -0.02 7.70 11.24
C LYS A 26 0.50 6.61 12.15
N ASP A 27 -0.40 5.78 12.68
CA ASP A 27 -0.04 4.65 13.55
C ASP A 27 0.87 3.66 12.82
N TYR A 28 0.60 3.41 11.53
CA TYR A 28 1.44 2.56 10.70
C TYR A 28 2.83 3.15 10.46
N ASP A 29 2.96 4.47 10.31
CA ASP A 29 4.27 5.11 10.19
C ASP A 29 5.03 5.11 11.52
N GLY A 30 4.34 5.34 12.66
CA GLY A 30 4.92 5.18 13.99
C GLY A 30 5.44 3.76 14.24
N PHE A 31 4.73 2.74 13.76
CA PHE A 31 5.23 1.36 13.76
C PHE A 31 6.55 1.22 12.99
N HIS A 32 6.69 1.85 11.82
CA HIS A 32 7.95 1.79 11.06
C HIS A 32 9.10 2.51 11.76
N GLU A 33 8.80 3.61 12.45
CA GLU A 33 9.78 4.38 13.22
C GLU A 33 10.39 3.56 14.35
N ILE A 34 9.55 2.91 15.16
CA ILE A 34 9.97 2.02 16.24
C ILE A 34 10.83 0.87 15.69
N ASN A 35 10.44 0.33 14.53
CA ASN A 35 11.17 -0.74 13.84
C ASN A 35 12.36 -0.26 13.00
N ARG A 36 12.76 1.01 13.14
CA ARG A 36 13.94 1.61 12.48
C ARG A 36 13.98 1.41 10.97
N ILE A 37 12.80 1.39 10.32
CA ILE A 37 12.73 1.26 8.87
C ILE A 37 13.22 2.56 8.22
N SER A 38 14.03 2.44 7.17
CA SER A 38 14.63 3.60 6.50
C SER A 38 13.61 4.63 6.01
N GLU A 39 13.99 5.91 6.06
CA GLU A 39 13.11 7.03 5.68
C GLU A 39 12.57 6.89 4.26
N SER A 40 13.42 6.47 3.31
CA SER A 40 13.01 6.24 1.93
C SER A 40 11.89 5.18 1.83
N ARG A 41 12.03 4.08 2.57
CA ARG A 41 11.03 3.01 2.60
C ARG A 41 9.75 3.46 3.31
N ARG A 42 9.85 4.18 4.43
CA ARG A 42 8.71 4.81 5.13
C ARG A 42 7.93 5.73 4.20
N LYS A 43 8.63 6.64 3.51
CA LYS A 43 8.05 7.56 2.54
C LYS A 43 7.30 6.83 1.43
N ASN A 44 7.90 5.80 0.85
CA ASN A 44 7.27 5.03 -0.23
C ASN A 44 6.04 4.24 0.28
N ASN A 45 6.11 3.69 1.48
CA ASN A 45 4.97 3.03 2.13
C ASN A 45 3.83 4.02 2.37
N LEU A 46 4.10 5.17 3.00
CA LEU A 46 3.13 6.21 3.25
C LEU A 46 2.45 6.71 1.97
N LYS A 47 3.22 7.00 0.91
CA LYS A 47 2.65 7.38 -0.39
C LYS A 47 1.67 6.32 -0.91
N GLY A 48 2.08 5.06 -0.81
CA GLY A 48 1.26 3.90 -1.20
C GLY A 48 -0.08 3.88 -0.49
N ILE A 49 -0.07 3.96 0.84
CA ILE A 49 -1.28 3.83 1.66
C ILE A 49 -2.15 5.09 1.55
N THR A 50 -1.57 6.29 1.54
CA THR A 50 -2.31 7.55 1.37
C THR A 50 -3.05 7.60 0.04
N TYR A 51 -2.42 7.17 -1.06
CA TYR A 51 -3.10 7.14 -2.37
C TYR A 51 -4.27 6.17 -2.39
N TYR A 52 -4.08 4.99 -1.79
CA TYR A 52 -5.17 4.04 -1.65
C TYR A 52 -6.30 4.57 -0.76
N ALA A 53 -5.98 5.23 0.36
CA ALA A 53 -6.94 5.84 1.26
C ALA A 53 -7.78 6.92 0.55
N LYS A 54 -7.11 7.78 -0.22
CA LYS A 54 -7.76 8.82 -1.03
C LYS A 54 -8.71 8.20 -2.05
N TRP A 55 -8.26 7.19 -2.79
CA TRP A 55 -9.11 6.47 -3.73
C TRP A 55 -10.32 5.81 -3.04
N LEU A 56 -10.09 5.19 -1.88
CA LEU A 56 -11.14 4.53 -1.10
C LEU A 56 -12.19 5.54 -0.62
N SER A 57 -11.78 6.71 -0.11
CA SER A 57 -12.71 7.76 0.33
C SER A 57 -13.50 8.38 -0.83
N VAL A 58 -12.92 8.50 -2.02
CA VAL A 58 -13.67 8.97 -3.20
C VAL A 58 -14.71 7.94 -3.64
N THR A 59 -14.35 6.65 -3.61
CA THR A 59 -15.21 5.57 -4.09
C THR A 59 -16.27 5.15 -3.06
N TYR A 60 -15.91 5.19 -1.78
CA TYR A 60 -16.72 4.77 -0.64
C TYR A 60 -16.53 5.76 0.54
N PRO A 61 -17.28 6.89 0.57
CA PRO A 61 -17.01 8.02 1.47
C PRO A 61 -16.91 7.67 2.96
N SER A 62 -17.77 6.79 3.46
CA SER A 62 -17.83 6.42 4.88
C SER A 62 -16.92 5.25 5.23
N MET A 63 -16.22 4.66 4.26
CA MET A 63 -15.53 3.39 4.46
C MET A 63 -14.16 3.59 5.11
N THR A 64 -13.90 2.76 6.13
CA THR A 64 -12.60 2.70 6.80
C THR A 64 -11.79 1.50 6.33
N PHE A 65 -10.50 1.47 6.65
CA PHE A 65 -9.67 0.28 6.39
C PHE A 65 -10.17 -0.97 7.11
N TYR A 66 -10.92 -0.84 8.22
CA TYR A 66 -11.51 -1.98 8.92
C TYR A 66 -12.62 -2.66 8.10
N ASP A 67 -13.29 -1.91 7.23
CA ASP A 67 -14.39 -2.39 6.41
C ASP A 67 -13.91 -3.11 5.14
N VAL A 68 -12.63 -2.95 4.79
CA VAL A 68 -12.04 -3.55 3.60
C VAL A 68 -11.94 -5.06 3.77
N LYS A 69 -12.94 -5.78 3.26
CA LYS A 69 -13.03 -7.24 3.33
C LYS A 69 -13.27 -7.93 1.97
N ASN A 70 -13.64 -7.17 0.94
CA ASN A 70 -13.86 -7.68 -0.41
C ASN A 70 -12.75 -7.20 -1.36
N ARG A 71 -11.96 -8.14 -1.87
CA ARG A 71 -10.85 -7.88 -2.78
C ARG A 71 -11.29 -7.29 -4.12
N GLU A 72 -12.37 -7.84 -4.68
CA GLU A 72 -12.86 -7.52 -6.03
C GLU A 72 -13.47 -6.12 -6.09
N LEU A 73 -14.01 -5.64 -4.96
CA LEU A 73 -14.59 -4.31 -4.86
C LEU A 73 -13.60 -3.27 -4.34
N HIS A 74 -12.83 -3.62 -3.31
CA HIS A 74 -12.12 -2.60 -2.53
C HIS A 74 -10.61 -2.52 -2.82
N ILE A 75 -10.02 -3.47 -3.55
CA ILE A 75 -8.56 -3.46 -3.81
C ILE A 75 -8.24 -3.58 -5.29
N LEU A 76 -8.84 -4.54 -5.98
CA LEU A 76 -8.53 -4.76 -7.40
C LEU A 76 -8.91 -3.58 -8.29
N PRO A 77 -10.03 -2.86 -8.07
CA PRO A 77 -10.34 -1.68 -8.89
C PRO A 77 -9.27 -0.58 -8.77
N PHE A 78 -8.77 -0.32 -7.55
CA PHE A 78 -7.63 0.58 -7.34
C PHE A 78 -6.39 0.15 -8.12
N LEU A 79 -5.98 -1.12 -8.00
CA LEU A 79 -4.80 -1.63 -8.69
C LEU A 79 -4.99 -1.64 -10.22
N ASN A 80 -6.19 -1.96 -10.69
CA ASN A 80 -6.53 -2.01 -12.11
C ASN A 80 -6.60 -0.62 -12.74
N GLY A 81 -6.84 0.44 -11.96
CA GLY A 81 -6.80 1.83 -12.44
C GLY A 81 -5.44 2.27 -12.97
N TYR A 82 -4.36 1.54 -12.67
CA TYR A 82 -3.04 1.79 -13.22
C TYR A 82 -2.76 1.05 -14.54
N ARG A 83 -3.63 0.11 -14.96
CA ARG A 83 -3.43 -0.65 -16.19
C ARG A 83 -3.40 0.29 -17.39
N LYS A 84 -2.43 0.06 -18.28
CA LYS A 84 -2.30 0.77 -19.55
C LYS A 84 -2.32 -0.20 -20.71
N THR A 85 -2.77 0.27 -21.87
CA THR A 85 -2.73 -0.52 -23.09
C THR A 85 -1.29 -0.70 -23.57
N ALA A 86 -1.05 -1.69 -24.43
CA ALA A 86 0.27 -1.88 -25.05
C ALA A 86 0.69 -0.68 -25.93
N LYS A 87 -0.26 0.14 -26.38
CA LYS A 87 0.02 1.38 -27.11
C LYS A 87 0.59 2.46 -26.19
N ASP A 88 0.02 2.62 -25.00
CA ASP A 88 0.37 3.70 -24.07
C ASP A 88 1.57 3.34 -23.17
N ASP A 89 1.82 2.05 -22.95
CA ASP A 89 2.95 1.54 -22.19
C ASP A 89 3.43 0.20 -22.77
N PRO A 90 4.16 0.22 -23.91
CA PRO A 90 4.65 -0.99 -24.58
C PRO A 90 5.57 -1.84 -23.70
N GLU A 91 6.19 -1.23 -22.69
CA GLU A 91 7.10 -1.90 -21.75
C GLU A 91 6.38 -2.45 -20.51
N GLU A 92 5.07 -2.26 -20.41
CA GLU A 92 4.25 -2.70 -19.28
C GLU A 92 4.79 -2.21 -17.93
N LYS A 93 5.39 -1.01 -17.87
CA LYS A 93 5.89 -0.40 -16.62
C LYS A 93 4.81 -0.29 -15.56
N TRP A 94 3.56 -0.14 -15.97
CA TRP A 94 2.40 -0.17 -15.08
C TRP A 94 2.34 -1.45 -14.22
N VAL A 95 2.83 -2.59 -14.71
CA VAL A 95 2.88 -3.85 -13.94
C VAL A 95 3.81 -3.73 -12.74
N ILE A 96 4.92 -3.01 -12.88
CA ILE A 96 5.86 -2.75 -11.78
C ILE A 96 5.15 -1.90 -10.73
N THR A 97 4.51 -0.81 -11.16
CA THR A 97 3.74 0.09 -10.29
C THR A 97 2.62 -0.66 -9.55
N CYS A 98 1.81 -1.47 -10.25
CA CYS A 98 0.76 -2.28 -9.63
C CYS A 98 1.32 -3.26 -8.60
N ASN A 99 2.41 -3.95 -8.91
CA ASN A 99 3.05 -4.89 -7.99
C ASN A 99 3.61 -4.21 -6.73
N ASP A 100 4.12 -3.00 -6.90
CA ASP A 100 4.67 -2.17 -5.83
C ASP A 100 3.56 -1.68 -4.88
N TYR A 101 2.46 -1.12 -5.40
CA TYR A 101 1.27 -0.81 -4.60
C TYR A 101 0.69 -2.06 -3.93
N ARG A 102 0.55 -3.17 -4.66
CA ARG A 102 0.07 -4.45 -4.11
C ARG A 102 0.90 -4.87 -2.89
N SER A 103 2.23 -4.82 -2.99
CA SER A 103 3.12 -5.21 -1.89
C SER A 103 2.88 -4.36 -0.65
N ARG A 104 2.75 -3.04 -0.82
CA ARG A 104 2.48 -2.10 0.28
C ARG A 104 1.14 -2.33 0.93
N LEU A 105 0.08 -2.54 0.14
CA LEU A 105 -1.26 -2.83 0.66
C LEU A 105 -1.27 -4.14 1.45
N ILE A 106 -0.63 -5.19 0.95
CA ILE A 106 -0.51 -6.46 1.68
C ILE A 106 0.19 -6.25 3.02
N HIS A 107 1.30 -5.52 3.04
CA HIS A 107 2.04 -5.26 4.27
C HIS A 107 1.21 -4.44 5.28
N PHE A 108 0.54 -3.39 4.81
CA PHE A 108 -0.34 -2.56 5.64
C PHE A 108 -1.49 -3.36 6.25
N PHE A 109 -2.21 -4.16 5.47
CA PHE A 109 -3.31 -4.97 5.99
C PHE A 109 -2.84 -6.14 6.87
N ARG A 110 -1.62 -6.66 6.66
CA ARG A 110 -1.00 -7.60 7.61
C ARG A 110 -0.70 -6.90 8.94
N TRP A 111 -0.13 -5.70 8.93
CA TRP A 111 0.09 -4.91 10.14
C TRP A 111 -1.23 -4.61 10.86
N LEU A 112 -2.24 -4.12 10.13
CA LEU A 112 -3.55 -3.78 10.69
C LEU A 112 -4.18 -5.00 11.39
N HIS A 113 -4.13 -6.16 10.75
CA HIS A 113 -4.72 -7.39 11.27
C HIS A 113 -3.94 -8.03 12.42
N ASN A 114 -2.60 -8.02 12.37
CA ASN A 114 -1.78 -8.77 13.33
C ASN A 114 -1.30 -7.92 14.52
N VAL A 115 -1.15 -6.60 14.33
CA VAL A 115 -0.64 -5.67 15.34
C VAL A 115 -1.79 -4.81 15.86
N LYS A 116 -2.35 -3.96 15.00
CA LYS A 116 -3.29 -2.91 15.43
C LYS A 116 -4.60 -3.47 15.99
N ILE A 117 -5.28 -4.37 15.26
CA ILE A 117 -6.57 -4.94 15.70
C ILE A 117 -6.41 -5.85 16.92
N LYS A 118 -5.27 -6.53 17.04
CA LYS A 118 -5.00 -7.44 18.17
C LYS A 118 -4.40 -6.74 19.39
N GLY A 119 -4.15 -5.44 19.31
CA GLY A 119 -3.55 -4.66 20.41
C GLY A 119 -2.15 -5.11 20.79
N ARG A 120 -1.40 -5.72 19.87
CA ARG A 120 -0.05 -6.24 20.14
C ARG A 120 0.99 -5.15 20.01
N ALA A 121 2.03 -5.19 20.84
CA ALA A 121 3.20 -4.35 20.64
C ALA A 121 3.96 -4.74 19.36
N SER A 122 4.78 -3.80 18.87
CA SER A 122 5.48 -3.93 17.59
C SER A 122 6.51 -5.07 17.53
N ASP A 123 6.97 -5.52 18.69
CA ASP A 123 8.00 -6.53 18.95
C ASP A 123 7.44 -7.89 19.38
N GLU A 124 6.15 -7.97 19.74
CA GLU A 124 5.52 -9.20 20.23
C GLU A 124 5.33 -10.29 19.17
N VAL A 125 5.30 -9.92 17.88
CA VAL A 125 5.07 -10.89 16.80
C VAL A 125 6.09 -10.70 15.68
N PRO A 126 7.01 -11.67 15.50
CA PRO A 126 7.89 -11.69 14.35
C PRO A 126 7.11 -11.52 13.04
N LEU A 127 7.68 -10.77 12.09
CA LEU A 127 7.05 -10.50 10.79
C LEU A 127 6.72 -11.78 10.00
N ASP A 128 7.45 -12.86 10.25
CA ASP A 128 7.27 -14.16 9.60
C ASP A 128 5.97 -14.86 10.06
N ASP A 129 5.53 -14.61 11.29
CA ASP A 129 4.32 -15.19 11.86
C ASP A 129 3.04 -14.42 11.48
N TRP A 130 3.19 -13.28 10.81
CA TRP A 130 2.04 -12.44 10.45
C TRP A 130 1.15 -13.13 9.43
N LYS A 131 -0.09 -13.41 9.85
CA LYS A 131 -1.12 -14.00 8.99
C LYS A 131 -1.59 -12.99 7.96
N THR A 132 -1.57 -13.38 6.68
CA THR A 132 -2.12 -12.55 5.58
C THR A 132 -3.63 -12.75 5.47
N PRO A 133 -4.46 -11.71 5.67
CA PRO A 133 -5.91 -11.80 5.51
C PRO A 133 -6.30 -12.24 4.09
N LYS A 134 -7.34 -13.08 3.96
CA LYS A 134 -7.71 -13.71 2.67
C LYS A 134 -7.94 -12.68 1.55
N PHE A 135 -8.57 -11.55 1.86
CA PHE A 135 -8.93 -10.52 0.88
C PHE A 135 -7.72 -9.78 0.28
N VAL A 136 -6.57 -9.74 0.95
CA VAL A 136 -5.33 -9.14 0.41
C VAL A 136 -4.38 -10.17 -0.22
N ARG A 137 -4.74 -11.47 -0.25
CA ARG A 137 -3.97 -12.51 -0.96
C ARG A 137 -4.17 -12.38 -2.47
N ILE A 138 -3.59 -11.34 -3.04
CA ILE A 138 -3.58 -11.03 -4.48
C ILE A 138 -2.32 -11.66 -5.07
N LYS A 139 -2.37 -12.25 -6.28
CA LYS A 139 -1.14 -12.77 -6.93
C LYS A 139 -0.31 -11.62 -7.52
N LYS A 140 1.01 -11.72 -7.46
CA LYS A 140 1.91 -10.78 -8.14
C LYS A 140 1.76 -10.98 -9.65
N GLN A 141 1.64 -9.88 -10.40
CA GLN A 141 1.60 -9.94 -11.87
C GLN A 141 3.01 -10.22 -12.41
N LYS A 142 3.11 -11.09 -13.42
CA LYS A 142 4.39 -11.38 -14.08
C LYS A 142 4.81 -10.17 -14.91
N THR A 143 6.05 -9.71 -14.72
CA THR A 143 6.67 -8.70 -15.57
C THR A 143 7.31 -9.39 -16.76
N LYS A 144 7.08 -8.90 -17.98
CA LYS A 144 7.90 -9.30 -19.14
C LYS A 144 9.32 -8.78 -18.92
N ARG A 145 10.27 -9.64 -18.56
CA ARG A 145 11.69 -9.29 -18.66
C ARG A 145 12.01 -9.25 -20.16
N LYS A 146 12.38 -8.08 -20.70
CA LYS A 146 13.13 -8.05 -21.94
C LYS A 146 14.49 -8.71 -21.65
N ASN A 147 14.82 -9.80 -22.34
CA ASN A 147 16.17 -10.34 -22.30
C ASN A 147 17.10 -9.26 -22.88
N THR A 148 18.16 -8.91 -22.16
CA THR A 148 19.20 -7.99 -22.62
C THR A 148 20.08 -8.58 -23.73
N TYR A 149 19.95 -9.89 -23.97
CA TYR A 149 20.62 -10.62 -25.05
C TYR A 149 19.61 -10.97 -26.15
N SER A 150 19.20 -9.96 -26.90
CA SER A 150 18.83 -10.15 -28.30
C SER A 150 19.86 -9.37 -29.10
N ILE A 151 21.06 -9.94 -29.17
CA ILE A 151 22.12 -9.53 -30.09
C ILE A 151 22.03 -10.50 -31.26
N SER A 152 22.06 -9.93 -32.48
CA SER A 152 22.03 -10.54 -33.83
C SER A 152 20.66 -10.88 -34.37
#